data_AF-A0A341EM09-F1
#
_entry.id   AF-A0A341EM09-F1
#
_cell.length_a   1.000
_cell.length_b   1.000
_cell.length_c   1.000
_cell.angle_alpha   90.00
_cell.angle_beta   90.00
_cell.angle_gamma   90.00
#
_symmetry.space_group_name_H-M   'P 1'
#
loop_
_entity.id
_entity.type
_entity.pdbx_description
1 polymer ?
#
loop_
_entity_poly.entity_id
_entity_poly.type
_entity_poly.pdbx_seq_one_letter_code
_entity_poly.pdbx_strand_id
1 'polypeptide(L)'
;MIQATALFTHALNMLFYAPSTTLRVILPAVLWVMGAAAVAGVLAGDALGAMDQVIDNAAPPPTDQLLILIACGLAGILGYALMAILWHRYVLLGHGGTDLRPGARLFGAYVWRAIVLGFVQFLAALPIGLAMLLLGGLTGSSPAALLLIGLVAGVAFLWLALRLSLVLPAAALGHVMSVRESWRATEPLAGTLWALAVLLAVVNTLLGVIASILPPADPGLRLMLDSAIYLIEGLVFVSMLTTLYGHLVEGRELG
;
A
#
# COMPACT_ATOMS: atom_id res chain seq x y z
N MET A 1 -4.24 27.05 9.06
CA MET A 1 -4.03 26.15 7.91
C MET A 1 -3.17 25.00 8.38
N ILE A 2 -3.62 23.75 8.23
CA ILE A 2 -2.83 22.57 8.61
C ILE A 2 -1.79 22.32 7.52
N GLN A 3 -0.52 22.25 7.93
CA GLN A 3 0.58 21.99 7.03
C GLN A 3 0.66 20.49 6.72
N ALA A 4 0.90 20.14 5.46
CA ALA A 4 1.09 18.75 5.02
C ALA A 4 2.21 18.07 5.81
N THR A 5 3.27 18.82 6.12
CA THR A 5 4.39 18.37 6.95
C THR A 5 3.95 17.95 8.35
N ALA A 6 2.99 18.63 8.98
CA ALA A 6 2.47 18.25 10.30
C ALA A 6 1.76 16.89 10.24
N LEU A 7 0.89 16.68 9.25
CA LEU A 7 0.20 15.39 9.04
C LEU A 7 1.19 14.26 8.77
N PHE A 8 2.19 14.52 7.92
CA PHE A 8 3.21 13.56 7.55
C PHE A 8 4.12 13.21 8.73
N THR A 9 4.64 14.22 9.44
CA THR A 9 5.47 14.04 10.63
C THR A 9 4.71 13.31 11.73
N HIS A 10 3.43 13.65 11.95
CA HIS A 10 2.60 12.92 12.91
C HIS A 10 2.45 11.44 12.52
N ALA A 11 2.18 11.13 11.24
CA ALA A 11 2.08 9.76 10.75
C ALA A 11 3.38 8.97 10.94
N LEU A 12 4.54 9.57 10.64
CA LEU A 12 5.84 8.93 10.86
C LEU A 12 6.19 8.80 12.34
N ASN A 13 5.87 9.80 13.16
CA ASN A 13 6.09 9.76 14.59
C ASN A 13 5.34 8.60 15.24
N MET A 14 4.11 8.29 14.80
CA MET A 14 3.40 7.10 15.30
C MET A 14 4.17 5.79 15.06
N LEU A 15 4.91 5.70 13.95
CA LEU A 15 5.71 4.52 13.61
C LEU A 15 6.99 4.43 14.42
N PHE A 16 7.70 5.56 14.57
CA PHE A 16 9.06 5.62 15.11
C PHE A 16 9.15 5.97 16.59
N TYR A 17 8.10 6.52 17.21
CA TYR A 17 8.11 6.87 18.63
C TYR A 17 8.16 5.62 19.53
N ALA A 18 7.55 4.50 19.09
CA ALA A 18 7.56 3.23 19.80
C ALA A 18 7.73 2.04 18.83
N PRO A 19 8.92 1.86 18.21
CA PRO A 19 9.12 0.91 17.11
C PRO A 19 8.91 -0.54 17.55
N SER A 20 9.22 -0.86 18.81
CA SER A 20 8.93 -2.18 19.40
C SER A 20 7.43 -2.47 19.44
N THR A 21 6.62 -1.47 19.80
CA THR A 21 5.17 -1.61 19.84
C THR A 21 4.60 -1.72 18.43
N THR A 22 5.06 -0.87 17.51
CA THR A 22 4.70 -0.95 16.08
C THR A 22 4.96 -2.35 15.54
N LEU A 23 6.19 -2.86 15.74
CA LEU A 23 6.57 -4.20 15.30
C LEU A 23 5.68 -5.27 15.94
N ARG A 24 5.46 -5.22 17.25
CA ARG A 24 4.62 -6.20 17.97
C ARG A 24 3.19 -6.23 17.44
N VAL A 25 2.62 -5.09 17.08
CA VAL A 25 1.26 -4.96 16.54
C VAL A 25 1.19 -5.59 15.15
N ILE A 26 2.13 -5.29 14.26
CA ILE A 26 2.10 -5.75 12.87
C ILE A 26 2.73 -7.14 12.66
N LEU A 27 3.48 -7.66 13.65
CA LEU A 27 4.24 -8.91 13.54
C LEU A 27 3.42 -10.09 12.99
N PRO A 28 2.17 -10.35 13.43
CA PRO A 28 1.38 -11.45 12.88
C PRO A 28 1.15 -11.32 11.38
N ALA A 29 0.94 -10.09 10.89
CA ALA A 29 0.74 -9.82 9.47
C ALA A 29 2.05 -9.89 8.69
N VAL A 30 3.15 -9.38 9.26
CA VAL A 30 4.49 -9.49 8.66
C VAL A 30 4.88 -10.96 8.49
N LEU A 31 4.71 -11.79 9.52
CA LEU A 31 4.99 -13.23 9.45
C LEU A 31 4.14 -13.93 8.39
N TRP A 32 2.87 -13.52 8.22
CA TRP A 32 2.00 -14.06 7.18
C TRP A 32 2.53 -13.69 5.78
N VAL A 33 2.75 -12.41 5.51
CA VAL A 33 3.23 -11.93 4.20
C VAL A 33 4.59 -12.57 3.85
N MET A 34 5.53 -12.53 4.79
CA MET A 34 6.86 -13.10 4.59
C MET A 34 6.83 -14.63 4.46
N GLY A 35 5.95 -15.29 5.22
CA GLY A 35 5.73 -16.74 5.09
C GLY A 35 5.17 -17.13 3.73
N ALA A 36 4.19 -16.37 3.21
CA ALA A 36 3.64 -16.58 1.88
C ALA A 36 4.69 -16.37 0.77
N ALA A 37 5.51 -15.31 0.90
CA ALA A 37 6.63 -15.05 -0.01
C ALA A 37 7.70 -16.15 0.04
N ALA A 38 8.06 -16.63 1.24
CA ALA A 38 9.03 -17.71 1.40
C ALA A 38 8.52 -19.03 0.79
N VAL A 39 7.24 -19.37 1.03
CA VAL A 39 6.62 -20.57 0.43
C VAL A 39 6.60 -20.46 -1.10
N ALA A 40 6.26 -19.30 -1.64
CA ALA A 40 6.32 -19.05 -3.09
C ALA A 40 7.75 -19.20 -3.64
N GLY A 41 8.74 -18.64 -2.95
CA GLY A 41 10.15 -18.76 -3.35
C GLY A 41 10.65 -20.20 -3.39
N VAL A 42 10.24 -21.03 -2.43
CA VAL A 42 10.66 -22.44 -2.35
C VAL A 42 9.89 -23.33 -3.33
N LEU A 43 8.58 -23.15 -3.44
CA LEU A 43 7.71 -24.08 -4.17
C LEU A 43 7.38 -23.65 -5.60
N ALA A 44 7.65 -22.39 -5.96
CA ALA A 44 7.35 -21.83 -7.28
C ALA A 44 8.53 -21.02 -7.85
N GLY A 45 9.76 -21.43 -7.51
CA GLY A 45 10.99 -20.77 -7.96
C GLY A 45 11.14 -20.73 -9.48
N ASP A 46 10.79 -21.79 -10.19
CA ASP A 46 10.89 -21.82 -11.66
C ASP A 46 9.87 -20.88 -12.30
N ALA A 47 8.66 -20.82 -11.75
CA ALA A 47 7.64 -19.87 -12.22
C ALA A 47 8.06 -18.42 -11.95
N LEU A 48 8.68 -18.12 -10.80
CA LEU A 48 9.24 -16.79 -10.52
C LEU A 48 10.36 -16.43 -11.48
N GLY A 49 11.28 -17.36 -11.75
CA GLY A 49 12.36 -17.16 -12.72
C GLY A 49 11.83 -16.95 -14.15
N ALA A 50 10.81 -17.71 -14.55
CA ALA A 50 10.16 -17.54 -15.84
C ALA A 50 9.46 -16.18 -15.97
N MET A 51 8.87 -15.66 -14.89
CA MET A 51 8.24 -14.34 -14.84
C MET A 51 9.25 -13.19 -15.04
N ASP A 52 10.46 -13.34 -14.52
CA ASP A 52 11.54 -12.36 -14.71
C ASP A 52 12.03 -12.31 -16.17
N GLN A 53 11.89 -13.43 -16.90
CA GLN A 53 12.32 -13.59 -18.29
C GLN A 53 11.19 -13.45 -19.32
N VAL A 54 10.01 -12.96 -18.94
CA VAL A 54 8.82 -12.86 -19.82
C VAL A 54 9.07 -12.05 -21.10
N ILE A 55 10.05 -11.14 -21.07
CA ILE A 55 10.42 -10.30 -22.22
C ILE A 55 11.14 -11.11 -23.32
N ASP A 56 11.75 -12.26 -23.00
CA ASP A 56 12.65 -12.99 -23.90
C ASP A 56 11.99 -14.18 -24.64
N ASN A 57 10.66 -14.23 -24.73
CA ASN A 57 9.91 -15.39 -25.24
C ASN A 57 10.24 -16.69 -24.49
N ALA A 58 10.42 -16.60 -23.18
CA ALA A 58 10.65 -17.75 -22.31
C ALA A 58 9.49 -18.77 -22.39
N ALA A 59 9.80 -20.03 -22.11
CA ALA A 59 8.78 -21.07 -21.97
C ALA A 59 7.78 -20.67 -20.86
N PRO A 60 6.47 -20.95 -21.04
CA PRO A 60 5.47 -20.61 -20.03
C PRO A 60 5.78 -21.31 -18.71
N PRO A 61 5.50 -20.65 -17.56
CA PRO A 61 5.77 -21.23 -16.25
C PRO A 61 4.96 -22.53 -16.04
N PRO A 62 5.48 -23.50 -15.27
CA PRO A 62 4.74 -24.70 -14.90
C PRO A 62 3.39 -24.33 -14.26
N THR A 63 2.31 -24.96 -14.72
CA THR A 63 0.93 -24.59 -14.32
C THR A 63 0.67 -24.82 -12.82
N ASP A 64 1.26 -25.85 -12.25
CA ASP A 64 1.21 -26.15 -10.82
C ASP A 64 1.91 -25.06 -9.98
N GLN A 65 3.09 -24.62 -10.40
CA GLN A 65 3.80 -23.52 -9.74
C GLN A 65 3.07 -22.18 -9.90
N LEU A 66 2.40 -21.95 -11.03
CA LEU A 66 1.56 -20.77 -11.23
C LEU A 66 0.38 -20.74 -10.25
N LEU A 67 -0.28 -21.88 -10.00
CA LEU A 67 -1.35 -21.97 -9.01
C LEU A 67 -0.83 -21.68 -7.59
N ILE A 68 0.39 -22.14 -7.27
CA ILE A 68 1.06 -21.83 -6.00
C ILE A 68 1.32 -20.32 -5.88
N LEU A 69 1.82 -19.67 -6.94
CA LEU A 69 2.03 -18.21 -6.94
C LEU A 69 0.74 -17.43 -6.73
N ILE A 70 -0.35 -17.84 -7.38
CA ILE A 70 -1.66 -17.21 -7.19
C ILE A 70 -2.12 -17.39 -5.74
N ALA A 71 -2.02 -18.60 -5.19
CA ALA A 71 -2.42 -18.88 -3.81
C ALA A 71 -1.58 -18.09 -2.78
N CYS A 72 -0.26 -18.07 -2.95
CA CYS A 72 0.66 -17.29 -2.10
C CYS A 72 0.47 -15.78 -2.26
N GLY A 73 0.23 -15.28 -3.47
CA GLY A 73 -0.06 -13.88 -3.72
C GLY A 73 -1.36 -13.43 -3.04
N LEU A 74 -2.41 -14.24 -3.13
CA LEU A 74 -3.66 -14.02 -2.40
C LEU A 74 -3.43 -14.05 -0.88
N ALA A 75 -2.68 -15.02 -0.37
CA ALA A 75 -2.31 -15.09 1.04
C ALA A 75 -1.53 -13.84 1.49
N GLY A 76 -0.61 -13.34 0.66
CA GLY A 76 0.12 -12.09 0.89
C GLY A 76 -0.82 -10.89 0.97
N ILE A 77 -1.73 -10.72 0.00
CA ILE A 77 -2.73 -9.63 0.00
C ILE A 77 -3.60 -9.67 1.26
N LEU A 78 -4.03 -10.86 1.71
CA LEU A 78 -4.77 -11.03 2.95
C LEU A 78 -3.93 -10.66 4.18
N GLY A 79 -2.63 -10.98 4.17
CA GLY A 79 -1.66 -10.55 5.17
C GLY A 79 -1.52 -9.02 5.23
N TYR A 80 -1.44 -8.34 4.09
CA TYR A 80 -1.45 -6.87 4.03
C TYR A 80 -2.75 -6.27 4.58
N ALA A 81 -3.90 -6.86 4.24
CA ALA A 81 -5.18 -6.43 4.81
C ALA A 81 -5.17 -6.57 6.34
N LEU A 82 -4.63 -7.67 6.87
CA LEU A 82 -4.46 -7.86 8.32
C LEU A 82 -3.55 -6.79 8.92
N MET A 83 -2.41 -6.49 8.28
CA MET A 83 -1.49 -5.43 8.74
C MET A 83 -2.21 -4.09 8.87
N ALA A 84 -2.94 -3.69 7.83
CA ALA A 84 -3.65 -2.43 7.81
C ALA A 84 -4.75 -2.38 8.89
N ILE A 85 -5.53 -3.45 9.07
CA ILE A 85 -6.56 -3.53 10.11
C ILE A 85 -5.94 -3.40 11.51
N LEU A 86 -4.89 -4.17 11.80
CA LEU A 86 -4.22 -4.15 13.11
C LEU A 86 -3.68 -2.75 13.42
N TRP A 87 -3.04 -2.11 12.45
CA TRP A 87 -2.50 -0.77 12.61
C TRP A 87 -3.58 0.30 12.81
N HIS A 88 -4.60 0.33 11.95
CA HIS A 88 -5.73 1.25 12.10
C HIS A 88 -6.38 1.12 13.48
N ARG A 89 -6.66 -0.11 13.92
CA ARG A 89 -7.29 -0.38 15.22
C ARG A 89 -6.40 0.03 16.37
N TYR A 90 -5.11 -0.28 16.31
CA TYR A 90 -4.16 0.08 17.37
C TYR A 90 -4.11 1.60 17.60
N VAL A 91 -3.96 2.37 16.53
CA VAL A 91 -3.87 3.83 16.61
C VAL A 91 -5.21 4.47 16.98
N LEU A 92 -6.32 4.00 16.39
CA LEU A 92 -7.63 4.63 16.57
C LEU A 92 -8.36 4.16 17.84
N LEU A 93 -8.18 2.93 18.31
CA LEU A 93 -8.79 2.51 19.59
C LEU A 93 -7.95 2.95 20.81
N GLY A 94 -6.70 3.36 20.59
CA GLY A 94 -5.77 3.74 21.65
C GLY A 94 -5.32 2.57 22.53
N HIS A 95 -4.59 2.90 23.60
CA HIS A 95 -3.92 1.92 24.49
C HIS A 95 -4.88 1.05 25.34
N GLY A 96 -6.21 1.26 25.24
CA GLY A 96 -7.23 0.51 25.99
C GLY A 96 -7.93 -0.59 25.19
N GLY A 97 -7.66 -0.73 23.90
CA GLY A 97 -8.26 -1.78 23.06
C GLY A 97 -7.66 -3.15 23.37
N THR A 98 -8.33 -3.96 24.19
CA THR A 98 -7.84 -5.28 24.60
C THR A 98 -7.88 -6.33 23.48
N ASP A 99 -8.66 -6.10 22.41
CA ASP A 99 -8.72 -6.99 21.26
C ASP A 99 -8.48 -6.26 19.92
N LEU A 100 -7.20 -6.23 19.52
CA LEU A 100 -6.80 -5.70 18.22
C LEU A 100 -7.14 -6.66 17.08
N ARG A 101 -7.31 -7.95 17.35
CA ARG A 101 -7.52 -8.95 16.29
C ARG A 101 -8.94 -8.82 15.74
N PRO A 102 -9.11 -8.69 14.41
CA PRO A 102 -10.44 -8.63 13.84
C PRO A 102 -11.13 -10.00 13.93
N GLY A 103 -12.40 -10.03 14.34
CA GLY A 103 -13.25 -11.19 14.09
C GLY A 103 -13.43 -11.44 12.58
N ALA A 104 -13.72 -12.68 12.18
CA ALA A 104 -13.79 -13.08 10.77
C ALA A 104 -14.73 -12.21 9.91
N ARG A 105 -15.88 -11.80 10.48
CA ARG A 105 -16.84 -10.91 9.81
C ARG A 105 -16.25 -9.53 9.53
N LEU A 106 -15.51 -8.96 10.48
CA LEU A 106 -14.87 -7.65 10.32
C LEU A 106 -13.75 -7.71 9.27
N PHE A 107 -12.94 -8.77 9.34
CA PHE A 107 -11.87 -9.01 8.36
C PHE A 107 -12.44 -9.13 6.94
N GLY A 108 -13.47 -9.96 6.74
CA GLY A 108 -14.12 -10.11 5.43
C GLY A 108 -14.75 -8.81 4.92
N ALA A 109 -15.40 -8.02 5.80
CA ALA A 109 -15.95 -6.72 5.44
C ALA A 109 -14.88 -5.71 5.03
N TYR A 110 -13.72 -5.72 5.71
CA TYR A 110 -12.57 -4.89 5.35
C TYR A 110 -12.01 -5.30 3.99
N VAL A 111 -11.76 -6.60 3.77
CA VAL A 111 -11.26 -7.13 2.49
C VAL A 111 -12.20 -6.77 1.34
N TRP A 112 -13.52 -6.94 1.53
CA TRP A 112 -14.50 -6.55 0.53
C TRP A 112 -14.44 -5.06 0.18
N ARG A 113 -14.32 -4.19 1.19
CA ARG A 113 -14.18 -2.74 0.98
C ARG A 113 -12.87 -2.39 0.30
N ALA A 114 -11.78 -3.08 0.61
CA ALA A 114 -10.50 -2.93 -0.08
C ALA A 114 -10.60 -3.34 -1.56
N ILE A 115 -11.32 -4.42 -1.88
CA ILE A 115 -11.59 -4.85 -3.27
C ILE A 115 -12.40 -3.79 -4.02
N VAL A 116 -13.53 -3.35 -3.44
CA VAL A 116 -14.38 -2.32 -4.06
C VAL A 116 -13.59 -1.02 -4.26
N LEU A 117 -12.83 -0.60 -3.26
CA LEU A 117 -12.00 0.59 -3.33
C LEU A 117 -10.90 0.45 -4.40
N GLY A 118 -10.23 -0.70 -4.46
CA GLY A 118 -9.22 -1.00 -5.48
C GLY A 118 -9.79 -0.93 -6.88
N PHE A 119 -11.01 -1.47 -7.09
CA PHE A 119 -11.70 -1.36 -8.37
C PHE A 119 -12.07 0.09 -8.73
N VAL A 120 -12.56 0.88 -7.76
CA VAL A 120 -12.84 2.30 -7.98
C VAL A 120 -11.56 3.09 -8.30
N GLN A 121 -10.47 2.82 -7.58
CA GLN A 121 -9.17 3.44 -7.84
C GLN A 121 -8.61 3.04 -9.21
N PHE A 122 -8.77 1.77 -9.62
CA PHE A 122 -8.40 1.29 -10.95
C PHE A 122 -9.14 2.07 -12.04
N LEU A 123 -10.48 2.17 -11.96
CA LEU A 123 -11.27 2.93 -12.93
C LEU A 123 -10.88 4.41 -12.96
N ALA A 124 -10.65 5.01 -11.81
CA ALA A 124 -10.25 6.42 -11.70
C ALA A 124 -8.78 6.67 -12.12
N ALA A 125 -7.94 5.63 -12.18
CA ALA A 125 -6.58 5.69 -12.68
C ALA A 125 -6.48 5.53 -14.21
N LEU A 126 -7.53 5.04 -14.90
CA LEU A 126 -7.52 4.88 -16.36
C LEU A 126 -7.15 6.16 -17.13
N PRO A 127 -7.66 7.36 -16.79
CA PRO A 127 -7.26 8.59 -17.46
C PRO A 127 -5.78 8.92 -17.25
N ILE A 128 -5.22 8.59 -16.09
CA ILE A 128 -3.80 8.77 -15.79
C ILE A 128 -2.97 7.84 -16.68
N GLY A 129 -3.34 6.55 -16.74
CA GLY A 129 -2.66 5.57 -17.60
C GLY A 129 -2.73 5.92 -19.08
N LEU A 130 -3.88 6.38 -19.56
CA LEU A 130 -4.04 6.85 -20.94
C LEU A 130 -3.15 8.07 -21.23
N ALA A 131 -3.12 9.04 -20.31
CA ALA A 131 -2.24 10.20 -20.44
C ALA A 131 -0.76 9.80 -20.48
N MET A 132 -0.34 8.84 -19.65
CA MET A 132 1.03 8.29 -19.67
C MET A 132 1.37 7.64 -21.00
N LEU A 133 0.46 6.83 -21.55
CA LEU A 133 0.65 6.16 -22.83
C LEU A 133 0.83 7.18 -23.98
N LEU A 134 -0.03 8.21 -24.01
CA LEU A 134 0.04 9.28 -25.01
C LEU A 134 1.33 10.10 -24.87
N LEU A 135 1.68 10.51 -23.65
CA LEU A 135 2.89 11.29 -23.38
C LEU A 135 4.15 10.50 -23.72
N GLY A 136 4.23 9.21 -23.35
CA GLY A 136 5.36 8.35 -23.67
C GLY A 136 5.58 8.18 -25.18
N GLY A 137 4.49 8.13 -25.96
CA GLY A 137 4.57 8.11 -27.42
C GLY A 137 5.09 9.41 -28.03
N LEU A 138 4.86 10.56 -27.38
CA LEU A 138 5.26 11.89 -27.86
C LEU A 138 6.69 12.28 -27.43
N THR A 139 7.11 11.93 -26.22
CA THR A 139 8.43 12.30 -25.67
C THR A 139 9.55 11.34 -26.07
N GLY A 140 9.21 10.23 -26.71
CA GLY A 140 10.12 9.11 -26.95
C GLY A 140 10.51 8.37 -25.66
N SER A 141 11.25 7.28 -25.81
CA SER A 141 11.59 6.33 -24.73
C SER A 141 12.78 6.77 -23.86
N SER A 142 12.99 8.07 -23.64
CA SER A 142 14.13 8.51 -22.80
C SER A 142 13.89 8.09 -21.34
N PRO A 143 14.87 7.46 -20.66
CA PRO A 143 14.69 7.00 -19.28
C PRO A 143 14.31 8.13 -18.31
N ALA A 144 14.88 9.32 -18.50
CA ALA A 144 14.57 10.49 -17.68
C ALA A 144 13.12 10.97 -17.87
N ALA A 145 12.60 10.98 -19.10
CA ALA A 145 11.20 11.35 -19.35
C ALA A 145 10.24 10.32 -18.76
N LEU A 146 10.54 9.02 -18.89
CA LEU A 146 9.72 7.95 -18.31
C LEU A 146 9.66 8.04 -16.78
N LEU A 147 10.79 8.33 -16.13
CA LEU A 147 10.83 8.56 -14.69
C LEU A 147 9.98 9.77 -14.27
N LEU A 148 10.08 10.89 -14.99
CA LEU A 148 9.31 12.10 -14.68
C LEU A 148 7.81 11.88 -14.88
N ILE A 149 7.41 11.25 -15.99
CA ILE A 149 6.00 10.90 -16.27
C ILE A 149 5.48 9.94 -15.19
N GLY A 150 6.27 8.93 -14.82
CA GLY A 150 5.93 7.98 -13.76
C GLY A 150 5.76 8.66 -12.40
N LEU A 151 6.63 9.61 -12.07
CA LEU A 151 6.52 10.38 -10.82
C LEU A 151 5.25 11.23 -10.78
N VAL A 152 4.96 11.97 -11.86
CA VAL A 152 3.74 12.80 -11.95
C VAL A 152 2.48 11.93 -11.85
N ALA A 153 2.46 10.81 -12.56
CA ALA A 153 1.36 9.85 -12.50
C ALA A 153 1.20 9.23 -11.10
N GLY A 154 2.32 8.86 -10.46
CA GLY A 154 2.34 8.32 -9.10
C GLY A 154 1.79 9.32 -8.08
N VAL A 155 2.17 10.59 -8.19
CA VAL A 155 1.63 11.66 -7.33
C VAL A 155 0.12 11.84 -7.56
N ALA A 156 -0.34 11.88 -8.82
CA ALA A 156 -1.76 11.99 -9.14
C ALA A 156 -2.56 10.79 -8.60
N PHE A 157 -2.03 9.59 -8.74
CA PHE A 157 -2.63 8.37 -8.19
C PHE A 157 -2.66 8.39 -6.66
N LEU A 158 -1.57 8.76 -5.99
CA LEU A 158 -1.51 8.85 -4.53
C LEU A 158 -2.46 9.91 -3.99
N TRP A 159 -2.58 11.06 -4.65
CA TRP A 159 -3.56 12.09 -4.29
C TRP A 159 -4.98 11.52 -4.32
N LEU A 160 -5.33 10.83 -5.40
CA LEU A 160 -6.62 10.17 -5.54
C LEU A 160 -6.81 9.08 -4.48
N ALA A 161 -5.81 8.23 -4.26
CA ALA A 161 -5.85 7.14 -3.29
C ALA A 161 -6.10 7.69 -1.87
N LEU A 162 -5.40 8.75 -1.45
CA LEU A 162 -5.60 9.40 -0.16
C LEU A 162 -7.04 9.90 0.02
N ARG A 163 -7.66 10.45 -1.04
CA ARG A 163 -9.04 10.96 -0.97
C ARG A 163 -10.09 9.88 -0.84
N LEU A 164 -9.87 8.73 -1.48
CA LEU A 164 -10.86 7.64 -1.53
C LEU A 164 -10.72 6.64 -0.39
N SER A 165 -9.55 6.57 0.25
CA SER A 165 -9.20 5.45 1.13
C SER A 165 -9.55 5.63 2.61
N LEU A 166 -10.22 6.72 3.04
CA LEU A 166 -10.71 6.84 4.42
C LEU A 166 -11.78 5.77 4.76
N VAL A 167 -12.33 5.11 3.75
CA VAL A 167 -13.19 3.93 3.89
C VAL A 167 -12.48 2.79 4.63
N LEU A 168 -11.16 2.63 4.47
CA LEU A 168 -10.40 1.54 5.08
C LEU A 168 -10.28 1.67 6.61
N PRO A 169 -9.81 2.80 7.19
CA PRO A 169 -9.80 2.96 8.64
C PRO A 169 -11.21 2.87 9.25
N ALA A 170 -12.23 3.45 8.59
CA ALA A 170 -13.62 3.26 9.00
C ALA A 170 -14.01 1.78 9.07
N ALA A 171 -13.61 0.99 8.06
CA ALA A 171 -13.88 -0.43 8.01
C ALA A 171 -13.15 -1.23 9.08
N ALA A 172 -11.91 -0.88 9.40
CA ALA A 172 -11.14 -1.53 10.46
C ALA A 172 -11.75 -1.32 11.87
N LEU A 173 -12.48 -0.22 12.05
CA LEU A 173 -13.26 0.07 13.24
C LEU A 173 -14.68 -0.54 13.22
N GLY A 174 -15.11 -1.12 12.10
CA GLY A 174 -16.45 -1.68 11.94
C GLY A 174 -17.51 -0.63 11.57
N HIS A 175 -17.11 0.61 11.29
CA HIS A 175 -17.99 1.64 10.78
C HIS A 175 -18.29 1.44 9.28
N VAL A 176 -19.37 2.06 8.81
CA VAL A 176 -19.75 2.09 7.41
C VAL A 176 -19.42 3.46 6.87
N MET A 177 -18.62 3.51 5.82
CA MET A 177 -18.26 4.72 5.11
C MET A 177 -18.21 4.42 3.62
N SER A 178 -18.90 5.21 2.82
CA SER A 178 -18.90 5.13 1.36
C SER A 178 -17.71 5.91 0.78
N VAL A 179 -17.34 5.58 -0.46
CA VAL A 179 -16.28 6.29 -1.19
C VAL A 179 -16.64 7.78 -1.38
N ARG A 180 -17.93 8.08 -1.56
CA ARG A 180 -18.42 9.47 -1.68
C ARG A 180 -18.24 10.25 -0.36
N GLU A 181 -18.47 9.61 0.77
CA GLU A 181 -18.22 10.22 2.09
C GLU A 181 -16.74 10.46 2.31
N SER A 182 -15.86 9.53 1.91
CA SER A 182 -14.40 9.75 1.93
C SER A 182 -13.97 10.95 1.11
N TRP A 183 -14.52 11.08 -0.11
CA TRP A 183 -14.22 12.22 -0.96
C TRP A 183 -14.62 13.56 -0.32
N ARG A 184 -15.83 13.62 0.26
CA ARG A 184 -16.34 14.82 0.95
C ARG A 184 -15.55 15.14 2.21
N ALA A 185 -15.25 14.14 3.03
CA ALA A 185 -14.47 14.31 4.25
C ALA A 185 -13.07 14.87 3.98
N THR A 186 -12.47 14.52 2.83
CA THR A 186 -11.14 15.00 2.42
C THR A 186 -11.14 16.31 1.64
N GLU A 187 -12.31 16.88 1.31
CA GLU A 187 -12.44 18.12 0.54
C GLU A 187 -11.75 19.33 1.18
N PRO A 188 -11.85 19.58 2.50
CA PRO A 188 -11.18 20.71 3.14
C PRO A 188 -9.66 20.69 3.05
N LEU A 189 -9.06 19.49 2.86
CA LEU A 189 -7.61 19.30 2.76
C LEU A 189 -7.15 18.88 1.37
N ALA A 190 -8.00 18.97 0.33
CA ALA A 190 -7.67 18.47 -1.01
C ALA A 190 -6.37 19.07 -1.58
N GLY A 191 -6.08 20.35 -1.29
CA GLY A 191 -4.82 20.99 -1.65
C GLY A 191 -3.62 20.44 -0.87
N THR A 192 -3.76 20.29 0.45
CA THR A 192 -2.75 19.70 1.34
C THR A 192 -2.42 18.26 0.96
N LEU A 193 -3.41 17.50 0.46
CA LEU A 193 -3.22 16.13 0.00
C LEU A 193 -2.27 16.02 -1.21
N TRP A 194 -2.13 17.07 -2.04
CA TRP A 194 -1.14 17.05 -3.12
C TRP A 194 0.28 17.05 -2.57
N ALA A 195 0.55 17.89 -1.58
CA ALA A 195 1.84 17.90 -0.90
C ALA A 195 2.12 16.57 -0.19
N LEU A 196 1.11 15.96 0.44
CA LEU A 196 1.23 14.62 1.03
C LEU A 196 1.50 13.53 -0.02
N ALA A 197 0.82 13.60 -1.17
CA ALA A 197 1.05 12.67 -2.28
C ALA A 197 2.47 12.79 -2.84
N VAL A 198 3.02 14.00 -2.94
CA VAL A 198 4.42 14.23 -3.32
C VAL A 198 5.37 13.61 -2.29
N LEU A 199 5.16 13.84 -1.00
CA LEU A 199 6.00 13.26 0.05
C LEU A 199 5.99 11.72 0.02
N LEU A 200 4.80 11.12 -0.15
CA LEU A 200 4.65 9.66 -0.30
C LEU A 200 5.30 9.14 -1.58
N ALA A 201 5.16 9.84 -2.70
CA ALA A 201 5.80 9.47 -3.96
C ALA A 201 7.33 9.49 -3.84
N VAL A 202 7.88 10.48 -3.13
CA VAL A 202 9.32 10.54 -2.83
C VAL A 202 9.75 9.35 -1.98
N VAL A 203 9.01 9.02 -0.92
CA VAL A 203 9.30 7.84 -0.08
C VAL A 203 9.29 6.55 -0.92
N ASN A 204 8.25 6.32 -1.72
CA ASN A 204 8.14 5.14 -2.58
C ASN A 204 9.27 5.12 -3.63
N THR A 205 9.62 6.27 -4.21
CA THR A 205 10.71 6.35 -5.18
C THR A 205 12.05 6.01 -4.52
N LEU A 206 12.32 6.52 -3.32
CA LEU A 206 13.55 6.21 -2.58
C LEU A 206 13.63 4.72 -2.23
N LEU A 207 12.52 4.13 -1.78
CA LEU A 207 12.45 2.69 -1.48
C LEU A 207 12.63 1.84 -2.75
N GLY A 208 12.04 2.23 -3.87
CA GLY A 208 12.25 1.59 -5.16
C GLY A 208 13.70 1.70 -5.66
N VAL A 209 14.37 2.84 -5.46
CA VAL A 209 15.80 3.00 -5.75
C VAL A 209 16.64 2.11 -4.84
N ILE A 210 16.31 2.01 -3.54
CA ILE A 210 16.97 1.06 -2.64
C ILE A 210 16.78 -0.37 -3.14
N ALA A 211 15.58 -0.73 -3.58
CA ALA A 211 15.29 -2.06 -4.13
C ALA A 211 16.11 -2.36 -5.40
N SER A 212 16.41 -1.36 -6.23
CA SER A 212 17.14 -1.55 -7.49
C SER A 212 18.65 -1.66 -7.32
N ILE A 213 19.21 -1.14 -6.23
CA ILE A 213 20.66 -1.26 -5.92
C ILE A 213 20.99 -2.51 -5.10
N LEU A 214 19.98 -3.23 -4.59
CA LEU A 214 20.21 -4.50 -3.92
C LEU A 214 20.87 -5.50 -4.89
N PRO A 215 21.83 -6.31 -4.41
CA PRO A 215 22.53 -7.25 -5.27
C PRO A 215 21.53 -8.23 -5.91
N PRO A 216 21.83 -8.74 -7.12
CA PRO A 216 21.05 -9.81 -7.72
C PRO A 216 20.89 -10.95 -6.72
N ALA A 217 19.64 -11.35 -6.50
CA ALA A 217 19.25 -12.42 -5.59
C ALA A 217 18.52 -13.49 -6.40
N ASP A 218 18.44 -14.71 -5.86
CA ASP A 218 17.53 -15.69 -6.43
C ASP A 218 16.08 -15.15 -6.38
N PRO A 219 15.19 -15.56 -7.32
CA PRO A 219 13.85 -15.00 -7.43
C PRO A 219 13.02 -15.10 -6.13
N GLY A 220 13.24 -16.14 -5.33
CA GLY A 220 12.56 -16.32 -4.05
C GLY A 220 13.01 -15.29 -3.01
N LEU A 221 14.32 -15.13 -2.83
CA LEU A 221 14.86 -14.09 -1.95
C LEU A 221 14.48 -12.69 -2.42
N ARG A 222 14.47 -12.45 -3.75
CA ARG A 222 14.01 -11.18 -4.32
C ARG A 222 12.57 -10.87 -3.95
N LEU A 223 11.67 -11.84 -4.09
CA LEU A 223 10.27 -11.70 -3.70
C LEU A 223 10.11 -11.38 -2.21
N MET A 224 10.93 -11.99 -1.33
CA MET A 224 10.92 -11.70 0.10
C MET A 224 11.40 -10.26 0.39
N LEU A 225 12.46 -9.80 -0.28
CA LEU A 225 12.97 -8.44 -0.14
C LEU A 225 11.94 -7.41 -0.62
N ASP A 226 11.35 -7.63 -1.79
CA ASP A 226 10.31 -6.75 -2.34
C ASP A 226 9.08 -6.74 -1.42
N SER A 227 8.68 -7.89 -0.87
CA SER A 227 7.59 -7.97 0.13
C SER A 227 7.89 -7.16 1.39
N ALA A 228 9.13 -7.19 1.88
CA ALA A 228 9.55 -6.38 3.03
C ALA A 228 9.48 -4.88 2.73
N ILE A 229 9.90 -4.46 1.53
CA ILE A 229 9.83 -3.06 1.08
C ILE A 229 8.36 -2.62 0.97
N TYR A 230 7.51 -3.41 0.33
CA TYR A 230 6.08 -3.12 0.22
C TYR A 230 5.34 -3.12 1.57
N LEU A 231 5.79 -3.91 2.55
CA LEU A 231 5.29 -3.82 3.94
C LEU A 231 5.59 -2.44 4.54
N ILE A 232 6.80 -1.91 4.33
CA ILE A 232 7.19 -0.58 4.80
C ILE A 232 6.37 0.51 4.08
N GLU A 233 6.30 0.47 2.75
CA GLU A 233 5.51 1.42 1.95
C GLU A 233 4.03 1.42 2.37
N GLY A 234 3.45 0.22 2.47
CA GLY A 234 2.07 0.02 2.90
C GLY A 234 1.85 0.57 4.31
N LEU A 235 2.76 0.32 5.24
CA LEU A 235 2.64 0.81 6.61
C LEU A 235 2.69 2.34 6.69
N VAL A 236 3.56 2.99 5.91
CA VAL A 236 3.61 4.45 5.82
C VAL A 236 2.30 5.00 5.24
N PHE A 237 1.79 4.41 4.16
CA PHE A 237 0.53 4.81 3.55
C PHE A 237 -0.68 4.62 4.50
N VAL A 238 -0.77 3.46 5.16
CA VAL A 238 -1.82 3.15 6.15
C VAL A 238 -1.73 4.13 7.33
N SER A 239 -0.53 4.49 7.78
CA SER A 239 -0.34 5.52 8.83
C SER A 239 -0.89 6.88 8.40
N MET A 240 -0.62 7.30 7.16
CA MET A 240 -1.19 8.53 6.61
C MET A 240 -2.72 8.49 6.58
N LEU A 241 -3.33 7.39 6.14
CA LEU A 241 -4.79 7.24 6.15
C LEU A 241 -5.36 7.29 7.57
N THR A 242 -4.66 6.69 8.53
CA THR A 242 -5.08 6.66 9.93
C THR A 242 -5.04 8.06 10.54
N THR A 243 -3.97 8.82 10.29
CA THR A 243 -3.87 10.24 10.68
C THR A 243 -4.98 11.08 10.07
N LEU A 244 -5.19 10.94 8.75
CA LEU A 244 -6.24 11.68 8.05
C LEU A 244 -7.63 11.35 8.60
N TYR A 245 -7.91 10.07 8.84
CA TYR A 245 -9.19 9.65 9.42
C TYR A 245 -9.39 10.18 10.84
N GLY A 246 -8.39 10.01 11.71
CA GLY A 246 -8.45 10.51 13.08
C GLY A 246 -8.67 12.02 13.12
N HIS A 247 -8.03 12.77 12.23
CA HIS A 247 -8.18 14.22 12.19
C HIS A 247 -9.49 14.68 11.52
N LEU A 248 -9.81 14.19 10.32
CA LEU A 248 -10.95 14.68 9.52
C LEU A 248 -12.30 14.09 9.93
N VAL A 249 -12.32 12.88 10.46
CA VAL A 249 -13.55 12.16 10.79
C VAL A 249 -13.79 12.13 12.29
N GLU A 250 -12.76 11.86 13.10
CA GLU A 250 -12.87 11.82 14.57
C GLU A 250 -12.55 13.16 15.25
N GLY A 251 -12.05 14.15 14.50
CA GLY A 251 -11.74 15.49 15.03
C GLY A 251 -10.54 15.53 15.98
N ARG A 252 -9.64 14.54 15.92
CA ARG A 252 -8.44 14.51 16.78
C ARG A 252 -7.46 15.62 16.41
N GLU A 253 -6.86 16.21 17.44
CA GLU A 253 -5.77 17.16 17.26
C GLU A 253 -4.49 16.47 16.76
N LEU A 254 -3.72 17.18 15.94
CA LEU A 254 -2.41 16.73 15.49
C LEU A 254 -1.39 17.11 16.58
N GLY A 255 -1.04 16.14 17.43
CA GLY A 255 0.02 16.27 18.43
C GLY A 255 1.41 16.28 17.81
#